data_AF-A0A8X6IN33-F1
#
_entry.id   AF-A0A8X6IN33-F1
#
_cell.length_a   1.000
_cell.length_b   1.000
_cell.length_c   1.000
_cell.angle_alpha   90.00
_cell.angle_beta   90.00
_cell.angle_gamma   90.00
#
_symmetry.space_group_name_H-M   'P 1'
#
loop_
_entity.id
_entity.type
_entity.pdbx_description
1 polymer ?
#
loop_
_entity_poly.entity_id
_entity_poly.type
_entity_poly.pdbx_seq_one_letter_code
_entity_poly.pdbx_strand_id
1 'polypeptide(L)'
;MNVIIKFIYGVKRIQIVSGKEVKIKDASVFGDYHCVVSNSMGKVKRKITLVEGVVPAPPEFTVWSDEPGILIIKFETVSNALLPVLEYRIEWKLTTDSDWHQARYHQASEGNEFVIHGLSFESDYSIRIAARNIVGYSNYSEEIVQRTKGLIAETVVDGSSVSSSFSSALSCTLQADSFQHCVAFLVLYVIIISEYR
;
A
#
# COMPACT_ATOMS: atom_id res chain seq x y z
N MET A 1 -18.91 -10.99 8.98
CA MET A 1 -18.83 -9.95 7.93
C MET A 1 -19.99 -10.17 6.96
N ASN A 2 -20.92 -9.23 6.83
CA ASN A 2 -22.02 -9.34 5.86
C ASN A 2 -21.60 -8.63 4.57
N VAL A 3 -21.61 -9.34 3.44
CA VAL A 3 -21.32 -8.75 2.13
C VAL A 3 -22.64 -8.52 1.41
N ILE A 4 -23.04 -7.26 1.27
CA ILE A 4 -24.24 -6.88 0.53
C ILE A 4 -23.83 -6.57 -0.91
N ILE A 5 -24.16 -7.45 -1.85
CA ILE A 5 -23.93 -7.22 -3.28
C ILE A 5 -25.09 -6.37 -3.83
N LYS A 6 -24.92 -5.05 -3.92
CA LYS A 6 -25.88 -4.13 -4.55
C LYS A 6 -25.47 -3.83 -5.99
N PHE A 7 -26.36 -4.07 -6.94
CA PHE A 7 -26.17 -3.70 -8.35
C PHE A 7 -26.94 -2.42 -8.65
N ILE A 8 -26.25 -1.36 -9.09
CA ILE A 8 -26.86 -0.15 -9.64
C ILE A 8 -26.77 -0.23 -11.16
N TYR A 9 -27.89 -0.54 -11.83
CA TYR A 9 -28.00 -0.37 -13.26
C TYR A 9 -28.58 1.01 -13.55
N GLY A 10 -27.79 1.87 -14.19
CA GLY A 10 -28.22 3.18 -14.68
C GLY A 10 -29.21 3.07 -15.84
N VAL A 11 -30.42 2.56 -15.58
CA VAL A 11 -31.57 2.69 -16.48
C VAL A 11 -32.79 2.94 -15.58
N LYS A 12 -33.53 4.02 -15.86
CA LYS A 12 -34.69 4.52 -15.09
C LYS A 12 -35.87 3.51 -14.91
N ARG A 13 -35.73 2.24 -15.28
CA ARG A 13 -36.77 1.20 -15.17
C ARG A 13 -36.24 -0.22 -14.89
N ILE A 14 -35.26 -0.39 -14.01
CA ILE A 14 -34.93 -1.72 -13.48
C ILE A 14 -35.15 -1.70 -11.97
N GLN A 15 -36.29 -2.24 -11.54
CA GLN A 15 -36.51 -2.55 -10.14
C GLN A 15 -35.72 -3.80 -9.76
N ILE A 16 -35.04 -3.75 -8.62
CA ILE A 16 -34.29 -4.86 -8.05
C ILE A 16 -35.31 -5.92 -7.60
N VAL A 17 -35.35 -7.07 -8.28
CA VAL A 17 -36.40 -8.09 -8.05
C VAL A 17 -36.15 -8.91 -6.76
N SER A 18 -34.91 -9.05 -6.30
CA SER A 18 -34.59 -9.68 -4.99
C SER A 18 -33.07 -9.66 -4.80
N GLY A 19 -32.58 -8.96 -3.78
CA GLY A 19 -31.19 -9.11 -3.33
C GLY A 19 -31.10 -10.28 -2.35
N LYS A 20 -30.44 -11.37 -2.73
CA LYS A 20 -30.14 -12.46 -1.78
C LYS A 20 -28.89 -12.07 -0.99
N GLU A 21 -29.02 -11.90 0.31
CA GLU A 21 -27.89 -11.71 1.22
C GLU A 21 -27.13 -13.03 1.35
N VAL A 22 -25.81 -13.00 1.11
CA VAL A 22 -24.93 -14.16 1.32
C VAL A 22 -24.20 -13.95 2.65
N LYS A 23 -24.56 -14.76 3.65
CA LYS A 23 -23.86 -14.76 4.94
C LYS A 23 -22.63 -15.65 4.85
N ILE A 24 -21.46 -15.05 4.96
CA ILE A 24 -20.18 -15.76 4.96
C ILE A 24 -20.03 -16.44 6.32
N LYS A 25 -20.14 -17.76 6.37
CA LYS A 25 -20.00 -18.58 7.59
C LYS A 25 -18.71 -19.41 7.59
N ASP A 26 -18.35 -19.94 6.44
CA ASP A 26 -17.18 -20.80 6.25
C ASP A 26 -16.79 -20.81 4.75
N ALA A 27 -15.70 -21.50 4.41
CA ALA A 27 -15.16 -21.53 3.06
C ALA A 27 -16.10 -22.15 2.00
N SER A 28 -17.15 -22.88 2.40
CA SER A 28 -18.14 -23.43 1.45
C SER A 28 -18.96 -22.36 0.72
N VAL A 29 -18.93 -21.12 1.21
CA VAL A 29 -19.61 -19.99 0.56
C VAL A 29 -18.82 -19.41 -0.62
N PHE A 30 -17.56 -19.80 -0.84
CA PHE A 30 -16.78 -19.35 -1.99
C PHE A 30 -17.14 -20.15 -3.26
N GLY A 31 -16.99 -19.51 -4.41
CA GLY A 31 -17.28 -20.12 -5.71
C GLY A 31 -18.22 -19.29 -6.58
N ASP A 32 -18.85 -19.97 -7.53
CA ASP A 32 -19.58 -19.30 -8.62
C ASP A 32 -21.04 -19.05 -8.29
N TYR A 33 -21.39 -17.77 -8.22
CA TYR A 33 -22.75 -17.27 -8.07
C TYR A 33 -23.30 -16.81 -9.41
N HIS A 34 -24.61 -16.97 -9.60
CA HIS A 34 -25.31 -16.42 -10.75
C HIS A 34 -26.25 -15.32 -10.27
N CYS A 35 -25.98 -14.09 -10.67
CA CYS A 35 -26.95 -13.01 -10.59
C CYS A 35 -27.98 -13.24 -11.69
N VAL A 36 -29.25 -13.39 -11.30
CA VAL A 36 -30.34 -13.68 -12.23
C VAL A 36 -31.38 -12.59 -12.13
N VAL A 37 -31.58 -11.88 -13.24
CA VAL A 37 -32.60 -10.84 -13.37
C VAL A 37 -33.67 -11.35 -14.32
N SER A 38 -34.94 -11.27 -13.94
CA SER A 38 -36.04 -11.67 -14.81
C SER A 38 -37.16 -10.64 -14.79
N ASN A 39 -37.79 -10.45 -15.95
CA ASN A 39 -39.04 -9.72 -16.12
C ASN A 39 -40.01 -10.59 -16.96
N SER A 40 -41.18 -10.05 -17.31
CA SER A 40 -42.18 -10.74 -18.12
C SER A 40 -41.69 -11.13 -19.52
N MET A 41 -40.60 -10.53 -20.00
CA MET A 41 -40.05 -10.74 -21.34
C MET A 41 -38.88 -11.76 -21.35
N GLY A 42 -38.36 -12.16 -20.19
CA GLY A 42 -37.28 -13.13 -20.13
C GLY A 42 -36.43 -13.07 -18.87
N LYS A 43 -35.35 -13.86 -18.89
CA LYS A 43 -34.39 -14.01 -17.79
C LYS A 43 -32.97 -13.86 -18.30
N VAL A 44 -32.20 -12.96 -17.69
CA VAL A 44 -30.76 -12.77 -17.91
C VAL A 44 -30.00 -13.33 -16.71
N LYS A 45 -28.90 -14.03 -16.97
CA LYS A 45 -27.99 -14.55 -15.93
C LYS A 45 -26.59 -14.00 -16.15
N ARG A 46 -25.92 -13.58 -15.08
CA ARG A 46 -24.49 -13.21 -15.08
C ARG A 46 -23.77 -13.98 -13.98
N LYS A 47 -22.66 -14.63 -14.35
CA LYS A 47 -21.78 -15.34 -13.43
C LYS A 47 -20.90 -14.34 -12.66
N ILE A 48 -20.74 -14.55 -11.37
CA ILE A 48 -19.88 -13.80 -10.44
C ILE A 48 -19.16 -14.83 -9.58
N THR A 49 -17.85 -14.74 -9.46
CA THR A 49 -17.09 -15.65 -8.59
C THR A 49 -16.76 -14.92 -7.29
N LEU A 50 -17.19 -15.48 -6.17
CA LEU A 50 -16.80 -15.03 -4.84
C LEU A 50 -15.53 -15.78 -4.45
N VAL A 51 -14.44 -15.04 -4.27
CA VAL A 51 -13.14 -15.59 -3.84
C VAL A 51 -12.82 -15.14 -2.42
N GLU A 52 -12.01 -15.93 -1.75
CA GLU A 52 -11.46 -15.54 -0.45
C GLU A 52 -10.46 -14.40 -0.61
N GLY A 53 -10.58 -13.38 0.24
CA GLY A 53 -9.61 -12.30 0.30
C GLY A 53 -8.38 -12.75 1.08
N VAL A 54 -7.20 -12.57 0.51
CA VAL A 54 -5.92 -12.88 1.15
C VAL A 54 -5.20 -11.57 1.46
N VAL A 55 -4.52 -11.52 2.61
CA VAL A 55 -3.60 -10.41 2.92
C VAL A 55 -2.42 -10.38 1.93
N PRO A 56 -1.71 -9.26 1.77
CA PRO A 56 -0.55 -9.22 0.89
C PRO A 56 0.56 -10.17 1.35
N ALA A 57 1.46 -10.52 0.44
CA ALA A 57 2.76 -11.07 0.83
C ALA A 57 3.60 -9.98 1.55
N PRO A 58 4.52 -10.36 2.44
CA PRO A 58 5.50 -9.44 3.00
C PRO A 58 6.29 -8.75 1.89
N PRO A 59 6.54 -7.43 2.00
CA PRO A 59 7.38 -6.73 1.04
C PRO A 59 8.84 -7.14 1.18
N GLU A 60 9.52 -7.25 0.04
CA GLU A 60 10.98 -7.21 0.02
C GLU A 60 11.46 -5.76 0.06
N PHE A 61 12.58 -5.52 0.73
CA PHE A 61 13.13 -4.18 0.86
C PHE A 61 14.66 -4.20 0.98
N THR A 62 15.24 -3.04 0.69
CA THR A 62 16.64 -2.72 0.89
C THR A 62 16.74 -1.49 1.79
N VAL A 63 17.83 -1.41 2.55
CA VAL A 63 18.08 -0.29 3.46
C VAL A 63 19.56 0.06 3.46
N TRP A 64 19.87 1.35 3.50
CA TRP A 64 21.25 1.85 3.57
C TRP A 64 21.31 3.20 4.31
N SER A 65 22.53 3.63 4.64
CA SER A 65 22.80 4.90 5.33
C SER A 65 23.80 5.71 4.52
N ASP A 66 23.34 6.79 3.88
CA ASP A 66 24.21 7.70 3.12
C ASP A 66 24.73 8.87 3.95
N GLU A 67 23.95 9.31 4.94
CA GLU A 67 24.23 10.43 5.82
C GLU A 67 24.14 10.04 7.31
N PRO A 68 24.85 10.75 8.20
CA PRO A 68 24.78 10.47 9.63
C PRO A 68 23.35 10.61 10.17
N GLY A 69 22.89 9.58 10.88
CA GLY A 69 21.57 9.59 11.54
C GLY A 69 20.39 9.45 10.58
N ILE A 70 20.66 9.00 9.34
CA ILE A 70 19.64 8.72 8.32
C ILE A 70 19.72 7.26 7.88
N LEU A 71 18.54 6.65 7.69
CA LEU A 71 18.36 5.40 6.95
C LEU A 71 17.39 5.62 5.81
N ILE A 72 17.77 5.17 4.61
CA ILE A 72 16.92 5.20 3.42
C ILE A 72 16.44 3.78 3.18
N ILE A 73 15.13 3.61 3.08
CA ILE A 73 14.46 2.33 2.88
C ILE A 73 13.77 2.37 1.53
N LYS A 74 14.04 1.37 0.69
CA LYS A 74 13.37 1.19 -0.58
C LYS A 74 12.76 -0.20 -0.64
N PHE A 75 11.46 -0.27 -0.91
CA PHE A 75 10.70 -1.51 -0.89
C PHE A 75 9.98 -1.73 -2.20
N GLU A 76 9.71 -2.98 -2.55
CA GLU A 76 8.97 -3.28 -3.77
C GLU A 76 7.47 -3.18 -3.55
N THR A 77 6.76 -2.71 -4.57
CA THR A 77 5.30 -2.72 -4.54
C THR A 77 4.80 -4.15 -4.69
N VAL A 78 4.26 -4.71 -3.62
CA VAL A 78 3.64 -6.03 -3.67
C VAL A 78 2.30 -5.90 -4.40
N SER A 79 2.21 -6.43 -5.63
CA SER A 79 0.95 -6.41 -6.37
C SER A 79 0.18 -7.70 -6.14
N ASN A 80 -1.05 -7.59 -5.61
CA ASN A 80 -2.02 -8.67 -5.64
C ASN A 80 -3.11 -8.32 -6.65
N ALA A 81 -3.27 -9.14 -7.69
CA ALA A 81 -4.20 -8.87 -8.80
C ALA A 81 -5.67 -8.69 -8.35
N LEU A 82 -6.04 -9.23 -7.18
CA LEU A 82 -7.40 -9.19 -6.67
C LEU A 82 -7.66 -8.03 -5.70
N LEU A 83 -6.68 -7.69 -4.87
CA LEU A 83 -6.83 -6.72 -3.79
C LEU A 83 -5.63 -5.77 -3.78
N PRO A 84 -5.80 -4.48 -4.07
CA PRO A 84 -4.69 -3.55 -4.06
C PRO A 84 -4.10 -3.41 -2.66
N VAL A 85 -2.78 -3.24 -2.59
CA VAL A 85 -2.13 -2.79 -1.36
C VAL A 85 -2.49 -1.32 -1.14
N LEU A 86 -2.91 -1.01 0.07
CA LEU A 86 -3.38 0.32 0.48
C LEU A 86 -2.34 1.07 1.30
N GLU A 87 -1.45 0.34 1.97
CA GLU A 87 -0.54 0.90 2.97
C GLU A 87 0.60 -0.06 3.29
N TYR A 88 1.75 0.50 3.65
CA TYR A 88 2.89 -0.20 4.23
C TYR A 88 3.16 0.31 5.63
N ARG A 89 3.46 -0.60 6.56
CA ARG A 89 3.97 -0.27 7.89
C ARG A 89 5.45 -0.61 7.94
N ILE A 90 6.27 0.40 8.20
CA ILE A 90 7.72 0.28 8.34
C ILE A 90 8.04 0.46 9.81
N GLU A 91 8.67 -0.51 10.45
CA GLU A 91 9.08 -0.46 11.86
C GLU A 91 10.60 -0.49 12.00
N TRP A 92 11.11 0.26 12.97
CA TRP A 92 12.52 0.26 13.32
C TRP A 92 12.75 0.43 14.82
N LYS A 93 13.80 -0.21 15.32
CA LYS A 93 14.27 -0.13 16.71
C LYS A 93 15.79 -0.30 16.77
N LEU A 94 16.42 0.08 17.87
CA LEU A 94 17.82 -0.29 18.08
C LEU A 94 17.92 -1.82 18.23
N THR A 95 19.03 -2.40 17.79
CA THR A 95 19.30 -3.83 18.00
C THR A 95 19.39 -4.19 19.48
N THR A 96 19.72 -3.22 20.34
CA THR A 96 19.73 -3.37 21.80
C THR A 96 18.33 -3.51 22.40
N ASP A 97 17.30 -3.05 21.69
CA ASP A 97 15.91 -3.17 22.14
C ASP A 97 15.39 -4.56 21.79
N SER A 98 14.89 -5.32 22.76
CA SER A 98 14.40 -6.68 22.51
C SER A 98 12.95 -6.74 22.03
N ASP A 99 12.17 -5.67 22.27
CA ASP A 99 10.72 -5.68 22.05
C ASP A 99 10.30 -4.78 20.88
N TRP A 100 9.53 -5.36 19.96
CA TRP A 100 8.96 -4.65 18.82
C TRP A 100 7.69 -3.86 19.16
N HIS A 101 7.02 -4.13 20.27
CA HIS A 101 5.78 -3.40 20.64
C HIS A 101 6.02 -1.90 20.87
N GLN A 102 7.25 -1.52 21.21
CA GLN A 102 7.67 -0.14 21.43
C GLN A 102 8.49 0.43 20.26
N ALA A 103 8.63 -0.33 19.17
CA ALA A 103 9.36 0.11 18.00
C ALA A 103 8.71 1.36 17.38
N ARG A 104 9.54 2.23 16.83
CA ARG A 104 9.05 3.37 16.06
C ARG A 104 8.54 2.86 14.73
N TYR A 105 7.53 3.51 14.17
CA TYR A 105 6.94 3.10 12.90
C TYR A 105 6.46 4.26 12.05
N HIS A 106 6.29 3.98 10.76
CA HIS A 106 5.67 4.87 9.78
C HIS A 106 4.66 4.10 8.92
N GLN A 107 3.58 4.77 8.52
CA GLN A 107 2.56 4.24 7.61
C GLN A 107 2.64 5.00 6.29
N ALA A 108 2.96 4.31 5.20
CA ALA A 108 3.09 4.88 3.86
C ALA A 108 1.97 4.34 2.95
N SER A 109 1.10 5.21 2.43
CA SER A 109 0.02 4.84 1.51
C SER A 109 0.44 4.86 0.03
N GLU A 110 1.50 5.60 -0.29
CA GLU A 110 1.99 5.80 -1.65
C GLU A 110 3.52 5.84 -1.66
N GLY A 111 4.11 5.56 -2.83
CA GLY A 111 5.55 5.49 -3.00
C GLY A 111 6.13 4.14 -2.59
N ASN A 112 7.43 3.99 -2.87
CA ASN A 112 8.20 2.78 -2.65
C ASN A 112 9.53 3.05 -1.93
N GLU A 113 9.63 4.24 -1.32
CA GLU A 113 10.80 4.74 -0.61
C GLU A 113 10.37 5.51 0.64
N PHE A 114 11.13 5.35 1.72
CA PHE A 114 10.94 6.08 2.97
C PHE A 114 12.29 6.41 3.60
N VAL A 115 12.43 7.63 4.12
CA VAL A 115 13.65 8.10 4.77
C VAL A 115 13.39 8.31 6.25
N ILE A 116 14.15 7.59 7.08
CA ILE A 116 14.13 7.76 8.53
C ILE A 116 15.21 8.78 8.91
N HIS A 117 14.79 9.85 9.58
CA HIS A 117 15.68 10.89 10.09
C HIS A 117 15.80 10.85 11.61
N GLY A 118 16.83 11.52 12.13
CA GLY A 118 17.00 11.74 13.57
C GLY A 118 17.31 10.46 14.35
N LEU A 119 18.10 9.57 13.74
CA LEU A 119 18.62 8.37 14.38
C LEU A 119 19.95 8.66 15.08
N SER A 120 20.27 7.86 16.09
CA SER A 120 21.59 7.88 16.71
C SER A 120 22.65 7.53 15.68
N PHE A 121 23.78 8.21 15.73
CA PHE A 121 24.93 7.93 14.88
C PHE A 121 25.61 6.62 15.26
N GLU A 122 26.30 5.99 14.30
CA GLU A 122 27.04 4.75 14.50
C GLU A 122 26.28 3.70 15.30
N SER A 123 24.98 3.55 15.03
CA SER A 123 24.09 2.70 15.82
C SER A 123 23.42 1.68 14.90
N ASP A 124 23.33 0.44 15.36
CA ASP A 124 22.69 -0.65 14.61
C ASP A 124 21.19 -0.66 14.87
N TYR A 125 20.41 -0.51 13.80
CA TYR A 125 18.95 -0.59 13.83
C TYR A 125 18.47 -1.87 13.16
N SER A 126 17.47 -2.52 13.75
CA SER A 126 16.66 -3.56 13.10
C SER A 126 15.47 -2.92 12.43
N ILE A 127 15.19 -3.28 11.17
CA ILE A 127 14.08 -2.76 10.36
C ILE A 127 13.24 -3.93 9.83
N ARG A 128 11.92 -3.76 9.79
CA ARG A 128 10.97 -4.70 9.15
C ARG A 128 9.79 -3.97 8.54
N ILE A 129 9.16 -4.56 7.52
CA ILE A 129 8.04 -3.95 6.79
C ILE A 129 6.88 -4.95 6.66
N ALA A 130 5.64 -4.47 6.77
CA ALA A 130 4.42 -5.21 6.45
C ALA A 130 3.56 -4.41 5.45
N ALA A 131 2.84 -5.11 4.58
CA ALA A 131 1.89 -4.52 3.64
C ALA A 131 0.44 -4.75 4.11
N ARG A 132 -0.48 -3.85 3.77
CA ARG A 132 -1.89 -3.93 4.15
C ARG A 132 -2.82 -3.78 2.95
N ASN A 133 -3.86 -4.60 2.90
CA ASN A 133 -5.02 -4.37 2.04
C ASN A 133 -6.31 -4.31 2.88
N ILE A 134 -7.48 -4.42 2.23
CA ILE A 134 -8.78 -4.41 2.93
C ILE A 134 -8.99 -5.61 3.87
N VAL A 135 -8.25 -6.71 3.70
CA VAL A 135 -8.34 -7.92 4.54
C VAL A 135 -7.55 -7.73 5.83
N GLY A 136 -6.36 -7.12 5.73
CA GLY A 136 -5.49 -6.89 6.88
C GLY A 136 -4.03 -6.71 6.49
N TYR A 137 -3.16 -6.71 7.51
CA TYR A 137 -1.71 -6.70 7.34
C TYR A 137 -1.18 -8.10 7.00
N SER A 138 -0.14 -8.14 6.17
CA SER A 138 0.74 -9.29 6.01
C SER A 138 1.48 -9.59 7.31
N ASN A 139 2.18 -10.73 7.37
CA ASN A 139 3.30 -10.85 8.29
C ASN A 139 4.38 -9.81 7.94
N TYR A 140 5.24 -9.52 8.91
CA TYR A 140 6.42 -8.69 8.65
C TYR A 140 7.41 -9.46 7.75
N SER A 141 8.16 -8.70 6.97
CA SER A 141 9.34 -9.15 6.24
C SER A 141 10.38 -9.74 7.19
N GLU A 142 11.40 -10.38 6.62
CA GLU A 142 12.65 -10.62 7.34
C GLU A 142 13.22 -9.29 7.88
N GLU A 143 13.89 -9.38 9.03
CA GLU A 143 14.53 -8.23 9.66
C GLU A 143 15.87 -7.93 8.96
N ILE A 144 16.08 -6.68 8.57
CA ILE A 144 17.39 -6.22 8.09
C ILE A 144 18.02 -5.33 9.15
N VAL A 145 19.27 -5.64 9.52
CA VAL A 145 20.07 -4.81 10.42
C VAL A 145 20.92 -3.85 9.60
N GLN A 146 20.81 -2.56 9.89
CA GLN A 146 21.60 -1.52 9.23
C GLN A 146 22.19 -0.56 10.25
N ARG A 147 23.50 -0.30 10.13
CA ARG A 147 24.20 0.71 10.93
C ARG A 147 24.08 2.08 10.30
N THR A 148 23.78 3.10 11.10
CA THR A 148 23.83 4.51 10.69
C THR A 148 25.27 5.01 10.56
N LYS A 149 25.54 5.94 9.64
CA LYS A 149 26.84 6.60 9.56
C LYS A 149 27.13 7.46 10.80
N GLY A 150 28.42 7.59 11.11
CA GLY A 150 28.95 8.50 12.13
C GLY A 150 29.14 9.93 11.61
N LEU A 151 29.29 10.88 12.52
CA LEU A 151 29.75 12.22 12.14
C LEU A 151 31.19 12.13 11.65
N ILE A 152 31.46 12.70 10.47
CA ILE A 152 32.85 12.90 10.04
C ILE A 152 33.37 14.08 10.86
N ALA A 153 34.31 13.84 11.77
CA ALA A 153 35.12 14.91 12.29
C ALA A 153 35.99 15.40 11.15
N GLU A 154 35.66 16.56 10.56
CA GLU A 154 36.59 17.24 9.66
C GLU A 154 37.85 17.55 10.47
N THR A 155 38.92 16.79 10.23
CA THR A 155 40.24 17.20 10.66
C THR A 155 40.54 18.49 9.92
N VAL A 156 40.62 19.61 10.65
CA VAL A 156 41.14 20.88 10.12
C VAL A 156 42.55 20.60 9.60
N VAL A 157 42.69 20.39 8.29
CA VAL A 157 43.97 20.47 7.62
C VAL A 157 44.21 21.94 7.37
N ASP A 158 45.25 22.47 8.01
CA ASP A 158 45.68 23.85 7.91
C ASP A 158 45.73 24.32 6.44
N GLY A 159 45.00 25.40 6.18
CA GLY A 159 45.18 26.32 5.06
C GLY A 159 45.35 25.75 3.66
N SER A 160 44.25 25.55 2.93
CA SER A 160 44.15 25.87 1.49
C SER A 160 42.67 25.89 1.08
N SER A 161 42.23 27.02 0.52
CA SER A 161 40.86 27.32 0.11
C SER A 161 40.30 26.28 -0.89
N VAL A 162 39.29 25.52 -0.49
CA VAL A 162 38.42 24.80 -1.42
C VAL A 162 37.07 25.51 -1.44
N SER A 163 36.81 26.24 -2.51
CA SER A 163 35.55 26.93 -2.74
C SER A 163 34.47 25.90 -3.07
N SER A 164 33.66 25.49 -2.09
CA SER A 164 32.43 24.74 -2.32
C SER A 164 31.34 25.69 -2.79
N SER A 165 31.03 25.65 -4.09
CA SER A 165 29.96 26.42 -4.69
C SER A 165 28.61 25.97 -4.14
N PHE A 166 27.95 26.81 -3.35
CA PHE A 166 26.53 26.66 -3.05
C PHE A 166 25.73 27.12 -4.28
N SER A 167 25.02 26.20 -4.92
CA SER A 167 24.05 26.54 -5.96
C SER A 167 22.64 26.22 -5.46
N SER A 168 21.89 27.26 -5.15
CA SER A 168 20.45 27.21 -4.87
C SER A 168 19.72 28.12 -5.84
N ALA A 169 18.87 27.58 -6.70
CA ALA A 169 17.54 28.11 -7.02
C ALA A 169 16.87 27.31 -8.16
N LEU A 170 15.58 27.08 -7.98
CA LEU A 170 14.60 26.48 -8.90
C LEU A 170 14.24 27.42 -10.06
N SER A 171 13.91 26.85 -11.23
CA SER A 171 12.97 27.47 -12.16
C SER A 171 12.14 26.40 -12.88
N CYS A 172 10.82 26.59 -12.90
CA CYS A 172 9.81 25.72 -13.47
C CYS A 172 9.14 26.45 -14.65
N THR A 173 8.89 25.76 -15.76
CA THR A 173 7.88 26.17 -16.75
C THR A 173 7.30 24.95 -17.46
N LEU A 174 5.97 24.88 -17.42
CA LEU A 174 5.13 23.84 -18.02
C LEU A 174 4.96 24.10 -19.53
N GLN A 175 4.93 23.03 -20.32
CA GLN A 175 4.40 23.05 -21.68
C GLN A 175 3.25 22.04 -21.75
N ALA A 176 2.05 22.54 -22.04
CA ALA A 176 0.87 21.73 -22.24
C ALA A 176 0.78 21.39 -23.73
N ASP A 177 0.75 20.08 -24.05
CA ASP A 177 0.26 19.61 -25.33
C ASP A 177 -1.01 18.78 -25.12
N SER A 178 -2.03 19.18 -25.87
CA SER A 178 -3.32 18.55 -26.03
C SER A 178 -3.18 17.19 -26.72
N PHE A 179 -3.91 16.15 -26.28
CA PHE A 179 -4.66 15.30 -27.20
C PHE A 179 -5.83 14.61 -26.51
N GLN A 180 -6.95 14.67 -27.21
CA GLN A 180 -8.27 14.17 -26.88
C GLN A 180 -8.35 12.67 -27.15
N HIS A 181 -8.95 11.87 -26.26
CA HIS A 181 -9.79 10.73 -26.65
C HIS A 181 -10.69 10.28 -25.50
N CYS A 182 -12.00 10.39 -25.73
CA CYS A 182 -13.05 9.74 -24.94
C CYS A 182 -12.90 8.22 -25.02
N VAL A 183 -12.80 7.55 -23.88
CA VAL A 183 -13.25 6.17 -23.73
C VAL A 183 -14.04 6.07 -22.43
N ALA A 184 -15.37 6.02 -22.56
CA ALA A 184 -16.24 5.73 -21.43
C ALA A 184 -16.04 4.26 -21.04
N PHE A 185 -15.27 4.01 -19.99
CA PHE A 185 -15.21 2.69 -19.37
C PHE A 185 -16.42 2.52 -18.45
N LEU A 186 -17.28 1.55 -18.77
CA LEU A 186 -18.26 0.98 -17.85
C LEU A 186 -17.50 0.20 -16.77
N VAL A 187 -17.10 0.87 -15.69
CA VAL A 187 -16.51 0.20 -14.53
C VAL A 187 -17.63 -0.32 -13.64
N LEU A 188 -17.76 -1.64 -13.59
CA LEU A 188 -18.64 -2.37 -12.70
C LEU A 188 -18.01 -2.38 -11.30
N TYR A 189 -18.28 -1.37 -10.48
CA TYR A 189 -17.89 -1.40 -9.07
C TYR A 189 -18.82 -2.37 -8.31
N VAL A 190 -18.29 -3.54 -7.97
CA VAL A 190 -18.85 -4.34 -6.87
C VAL A 190 -18.38 -3.67 -5.58
N ILE A 191 -19.19 -2.76 -5.04
CA ILE A 191 -18.90 -2.15 -3.74
C ILE A 191 -19.25 -3.19 -2.67
N ILE A 192 -18.23 -3.84 -2.11
CA ILE A 192 -18.37 -4.65 -0.89
C ILE A 192 -18.51 -3.66 0.28
N ILE A 193 -19.74 -3.37 0.67
CA ILE A 193 -20.00 -2.62 1.90
C ILE A 193 -19.90 -3.63 3.06
N SER A 194 -18.79 -3.62 3.80
CA SER A 194 -18.73 -4.29 5.10
C SER A 194 -19.36 -3.38 6.14
N GLU A 195 -20.55 -3.72 6.63
CA GLU A 195 -21.04 -3.10 7.86
C GLU A 195 -20.35 -3.76 9.05
N TYR A 196 -19.50 -2.99 9.74
CA TYR A 196 -19.07 -3.29 11.11
C TYR A 196 -20.19 -2.81 12.04
N ARG A 197 -20.77 -3.74 12.80
CA ARG A 197 -21.63 -3.43 13.95
C ARG A 197 -20.89 -3.75 15.22
#